data_AF-A0A1B6HQE4-F1
#
_entry.id   AF-A0A1B6HQE4-F1
#
_cell.length_a   1.000
_cell.length_b   1.000
_cell.length_c   1.000
_cell.angle_alpha   90.00
_cell.angle_beta   90.00
_cell.angle_gamma   90.00
#
_symmetry.space_group_name_H-M   'P 1'
#
loop_
_entity.id
_entity.type
_entity.pdbx_description
1 polymer ?
#
loop_
_entity_poly.entity_id
_entity_poly.type
_entity_poly.pdbx_seq_one_letter_code
_entity_poly.pdbx_strand_id
1 'polypeptide(L)'
;FFHLNEIFSTLKNEYTDWERPVQNPLNVRDATLEVLSDGHTVAPLIRVGYLHTVRGGKTFFLHFCHQSTERDFPQRAGSVRGEDVPYVLGLPLVGGEPFFPHNYSSQDSAVSKKL
;
A
#
# COMPACT_ATOMS: atom_id res chain seq x y z
N PHE A 1 -4.16 30.97 -5.14
CA PHE A 1 -4.65 29.61 -5.45
C PHE A 1 -6.17 29.60 -5.29
N PHE A 2 -6.92 29.53 -6.39
CA PHE A 2 -8.36 29.85 -6.41
C PHE A 2 -9.29 28.73 -5.90
N HIS A 3 -8.79 27.49 -5.74
CA HIS A 3 -9.63 26.32 -5.38
C HIS A 3 -9.07 25.42 -4.26
N LEU A 4 -7.96 25.80 -3.61
CA LEU A 4 -7.33 24.92 -2.60
C LEU A 4 -8.29 24.57 -1.45
N ASN A 5 -9.09 25.53 -1.00
CA ASN A 5 -10.05 25.31 0.08
C ASN A 5 -11.17 24.36 -0.32
N GLU A 6 -11.62 24.42 -1.58
CA GLU A 6 -12.65 23.52 -2.11
C GLU A 6 -12.08 22.11 -2.23
N ILE A 7 -10.91 21.95 -2.83
CA ILE A 7 -10.22 20.66 -2.97
C ILE A 7 -9.98 20.03 -1.59
N PHE A 8 -9.47 20.81 -0.64
CA PHE A 8 -9.23 20.33 0.72
C PHE A 8 -10.54 19.89 1.40
N SER A 9 -11.60 20.68 1.27
CA SER A 9 -12.91 20.34 1.83
C SER A 9 -13.47 19.05 1.24
N THR A 10 -13.35 18.85 -0.07
CA THR A 10 -13.77 17.62 -0.75
C THR A 10 -12.98 16.41 -0.27
N LEU A 11 -11.65 16.52 -0.21
CA LEU A 11 -10.80 15.42 0.27
C LEU A 11 -11.10 15.07 1.74
N LYS A 12 -11.24 16.09 2.59
CA LYS A 12 -11.60 15.88 4.00
C LYS A 12 -12.94 15.16 4.11
N ASN A 13 -13.93 15.55 3.32
CA ASN A 13 -15.26 14.93 3.33
C ASN A 13 -15.22 13.46 2.91
N GLU A 14 -14.48 13.14 1.84
CA GLU A 14 -14.36 11.78 1.29
C GLU A 14 -13.74 10.81 2.31
N TYR A 15 -12.66 11.22 2.98
CA TYR A 15 -11.93 10.35 3.92
C TYR A 15 -12.37 10.52 5.38
N THR A 16 -13.54 11.14 5.62
CA THR A 16 -14.15 11.18 6.95
C THR A 16 -15.05 9.96 7.14
N ASP A 17 -14.77 9.15 8.16
CA ASP A 17 -15.67 8.09 8.61
C ASP A 17 -16.90 8.70 9.33
N TRP A 18 -18.01 8.77 8.61
CA TRP A 18 -19.28 9.34 9.11
C TRP A 18 -20.00 8.43 10.10
N GLU A 19 -19.66 7.13 10.16
CA GLU A 19 -20.23 6.20 11.14
C GLU A 19 -19.58 6.36 12.53
N ARG A 20 -18.37 6.94 12.58
CA ARG A 20 -17.60 7.15 13.81
C ARG A 20 -17.30 8.64 14.05
N PRO A 21 -18.26 9.42 14.57
CA PRO A 21 -18.12 10.87 14.71
C PRO A 21 -17.04 11.29 15.72
N VAL A 22 -16.66 10.42 16.66
CA VAL A 22 -15.56 10.69 17.59
C VAL A 22 -14.23 10.49 16.87
N GLN A 23 -13.59 11.60 16.53
CA GLN A 23 -12.29 11.62 15.86
C GLN A 23 -11.19 11.20 16.85
N ASN A 24 -10.77 9.93 16.77
CA ASN A 24 -9.57 9.44 17.45
C ASN A 24 -8.33 9.86 16.64
N PRO A 25 -7.23 10.34 17.27
CA PRO A 25 -5.98 10.66 16.56
C PRO A 25 -5.48 9.56 15.62
N LEU A 26 -5.72 8.29 15.96
CA LEU A 26 -5.35 7.15 15.12
C LEU A 26 -6.21 7.04 13.85
N ASN A 27 -7.51 7.33 13.93
CA ASN A 27 -8.38 7.31 12.75
C ASN A 27 -8.03 8.45 11.80
N VAL A 28 -7.72 9.64 12.34
CA VAL A 28 -7.25 10.78 11.55
C VAL A 28 -5.95 10.44 10.84
N ARG A 29 -5.01 9.78 11.55
CA ARG A 29 -3.76 9.30 10.95
C ARG A 29 -4.03 8.32 9.81
N ASP A 30 -4.86 7.30 10.05
CA ASP A 30 -5.12 6.23 9.08
C ASP A 30 -5.82 6.80 7.82
N ALA A 31 -6.81 7.68 7.99
CA ALA A 31 -7.45 8.41 6.88
C ALA A 31 -6.45 9.31 6.11
N THR A 32 -5.53 9.97 6.83
CA THR A 32 -4.49 10.79 6.17
C THR A 32 -3.54 9.93 5.35
N LEU A 33 -3.15 8.75 5.87
CA LEU A 33 -2.32 7.80 5.12
C LEU A 33 -3.05 7.27 3.88
N GLU A 34 -4.36 7.05 3.97
CA GLU A 34 -5.20 6.61 2.85
C GLU A 34 -5.27 7.67 1.74
N VAL A 35 -5.59 8.93 2.08
CA VAL A 35 -5.56 10.07 1.13
C VAL A 35 -4.23 10.16 0.39
N LEU A 36 -3.12 10.05 1.13
CA LEU A 36 -1.78 10.15 0.56
C LEU A 36 -1.47 8.93 -0.31
N SER A 37 -1.84 7.73 0.12
CA SER A 37 -1.65 6.49 -0.65
C SER A 37 -2.39 6.56 -1.99
N ASP A 38 -3.65 6.98 -1.96
CA ASP A 38 -4.50 7.07 -3.14
C ASP A 38 -4.02 8.14 -4.11
N GLY A 39 -3.77 9.34 -3.58
CA GLY A 39 -3.32 10.48 -4.38
C GLY A 39 -1.96 10.26 -5.03
N HIS A 40 -1.00 9.68 -4.29
CA HIS A 40 0.36 9.48 -4.79
C HIS A 40 0.57 8.17 -5.54
N THR A 41 -0.25 7.14 -5.33
CA THR A 41 0.02 5.79 -5.83
C THR A 41 -1.17 5.19 -6.57
N VAL A 42 -2.29 4.99 -5.86
CA VAL A 42 -3.39 4.15 -6.38
C VAL A 42 -4.09 4.82 -7.57
N ALA A 43 -4.50 6.08 -7.44
CA ALA A 43 -5.20 6.79 -8.50
C ALA A 43 -4.34 6.93 -9.78
N PRO A 44 -3.05 7.34 -9.72
CA PRO A 44 -2.17 7.31 -10.88
C PRO A 44 -2.00 5.91 -11.48
N LEU A 45 -1.83 4.87 -10.66
CA LEU A 45 -1.63 3.49 -11.13
C LEU A 45 -2.87 2.95 -11.86
N ILE A 46 -4.07 3.18 -11.31
CA ILE A 46 -5.34 2.84 -11.97
C ILE A 46 -5.45 3.60 -13.30
N ARG A 47 -5.10 4.89 -13.33
CA ARG A 47 -5.14 5.69 -14.56
C ARG A 47 -4.20 5.13 -15.63
N VAL A 48 -2.97 4.75 -15.26
CA VAL A 48 -2.02 4.11 -16.18
C VAL A 48 -2.57 2.78 -16.68
N GLY A 49 -3.09 1.93 -15.80
CA GLY A 49 -3.66 0.64 -16.18
C GLY A 49 -4.87 0.79 -17.12
N TYR A 50 -5.73 1.77 -16.87
CA TYR A 50 -6.83 2.11 -17.77
C TYR A 50 -6.31 2.51 -19.16
N LEU A 51 -5.34 3.44 -19.22
CA LEU A 51 -4.76 3.92 -20.47
C LEU A 51 -4.04 2.80 -21.25
N HIS A 52 -3.41 1.86 -20.55
CA HIS A 52 -2.78 0.68 -21.14
C HIS A 52 -3.84 -0.26 -21.75
N THR A 53 -4.91 -0.53 -21.01
CA THR A 53 -5.99 -1.42 -21.45
C THR A 53 -6.74 -0.88 -22.67
N VAL A 54 -7.09 0.41 -22.70
CA VAL A 54 -7.80 1.01 -23.85
C VAL A 54 -6.96 1.04 -25.13
N ARG A 55 -5.64 0.82 -25.03
CA ARG A 55 -4.73 0.66 -26.18
C ARG A 55 -4.53 -0.81 -26.59
N GLY A 56 -5.32 -1.73 -26.04
CA GLY A 56 -5.25 -3.16 -26.33
C GLY A 56 -4.23 -3.92 -25.47
N GLY A 57 -3.63 -3.27 -24.48
CA GLY A 57 -2.73 -3.92 -23.54
C GLY A 57 -3.47 -4.82 -22.56
N LYS A 58 -2.86 -5.96 -22.19
CA LYS A 58 -3.37 -6.82 -21.12
C LYS A 58 -2.82 -6.32 -19.78
N THR A 59 -3.70 -5.89 -18.89
CA THR A 59 -3.33 -5.29 -17.60
C THR A 59 -3.75 -6.20 -16.45
N PHE A 60 -2.87 -6.33 -15.45
CA PHE A 60 -3.15 -7.01 -14.18
C PHE A 60 -2.71 -6.10 -13.04
N PHE A 61 -3.40 -6.19 -11.91
CA PHE A 61 -3.04 -5.47 -10.69
C PHE A 61 -2.73 -6.46 -9.57
N LEU A 62 -1.74 -6.11 -8.75
CA LEU A 62 -1.38 -6.82 -7.54
C LEU A 62 -1.64 -5.89 -6.35
N HIS A 63 -2.43 -6.36 -5.39
CA HIS A 63 -2.53 -5.75 -4.08
C HIS A 63 -1.80 -6.65 -3.09
N PHE A 64 -0.61 -6.22 -2.68
CA PHE A 64 0.17 -6.92 -1.66
C PHE A 64 -0.36 -6.52 -0.29
N CYS A 65 -0.71 -7.51 0.55
CA CYS A 65 -1.27 -7.30 1.89
C CYS A 65 -0.65 -8.25 2.92
N HIS A 66 0.65 -8.52 2.79
CA HIS A 66 1.35 -9.41 3.71
C HIS A 66 2.34 -8.61 4.56
N GLN A 67 2.38 -8.87 5.87
CA GLN A 67 3.31 -8.25 6.80
C GLN A 67 4.29 -9.32 7.30
N SER A 68 5.59 -9.07 7.18
CA SER A 68 6.62 -9.94 7.75
C SER A 68 6.53 -10.00 9.28
N THR A 69 7.05 -11.11 9.82
CA THR A 69 7.18 -11.29 11.27
C THR A 69 8.22 -10.35 11.87
N GLU A 70 9.33 -10.14 11.16
CA GLU A 70 10.35 -9.15 11.50
C GLU A 70 9.90 -7.78 10.97
N ARG A 71 9.87 -6.77 11.86
CA ARG A 71 9.17 -5.50 11.60
C ARG A 71 10.06 -4.31 11.91
N ASP A 72 10.29 -3.50 10.89
CA ASP A 72 10.82 -2.14 11.05
C ASP A 72 9.69 -1.11 11.25
N PHE A 73 8.43 -1.49 10.97
CA PHE A 73 7.28 -0.59 10.94
C PHE A 73 6.19 -0.95 11.97
N PRO A 74 5.44 0.05 12.49
CA PRO A 74 4.37 -0.18 13.45
C PRO A 74 3.21 -1.01 12.87
N GLN A 75 2.69 -1.92 13.69
CA GLN A 75 1.79 -3.03 13.36
C GLN A 75 0.40 -2.66 12.79
N ARG A 76 0.04 -1.38 12.69
CA ARG A 76 -1.30 -0.94 12.26
C ARG A 76 -1.48 -0.70 10.76
N ALA A 77 -0.40 -0.57 9.98
CA ALA A 77 -0.46 0.07 8.67
C ALA A 77 -0.63 -0.89 7.47
N GLY A 78 -0.99 -2.16 7.66
CA GLY A 78 -0.89 -3.15 6.58
C GLY A 78 0.56 -3.25 6.07
N SER A 79 0.76 -3.72 4.83
CA SER A 79 2.09 -3.68 4.22
C SER A 79 2.43 -2.24 3.80
N VAL A 80 3.68 -1.83 4.00
CA VAL A 80 4.17 -0.53 3.54
C VAL A 80 4.78 -0.62 2.14
N ARG A 81 4.89 0.54 1.47
CA ARG A 81 5.47 0.62 0.13
C ARG A 81 6.87 0.00 0.11
N GLY A 82 7.08 -0.94 -0.81
CA GLY A 82 8.37 -1.60 -1.03
C GLY A 82 8.56 -2.91 -0.27
N GLU A 83 7.66 -3.25 0.67
CA GLU A 83 7.71 -4.56 1.36
C GLU A 83 7.39 -5.73 0.45
N ASP A 84 6.76 -5.50 -0.70
CA ASP A 84 6.48 -6.50 -1.72
C ASP A 84 7.74 -6.92 -2.50
N VAL A 85 8.70 -6.01 -2.65
CA VAL A 85 9.88 -6.21 -3.50
C VAL A 85 10.67 -7.46 -3.12
N PRO A 86 11.00 -7.71 -1.84
CA PRO A 86 11.75 -8.92 -1.48
C PRO A 86 11.01 -10.22 -1.81
N TYR A 87 9.68 -10.22 -1.70
CA TYR A 87 8.87 -11.41 -1.97
C TYR A 87 8.80 -11.70 -3.47
N VAL A 88 8.62 -10.65 -4.29
CA VAL A 88 8.64 -10.76 -5.76
C VAL A 88 10.02 -11.20 -6.27
N LEU A 89 11.09 -10.76 -5.61
CA LEU A 89 12.47 -11.16 -5.96
C LEU A 89 12.88 -12.52 -5.38
N GLY A 90 12.04 -13.17 -4.58
CA GLY A 90 12.33 -14.51 -4.05
C GLY A 90 13.27 -14.57 -2.85
N LEU A 91 13.57 -13.43 -2.18
CA LEU A 91 14.42 -13.39 -0.98
C LEU A 91 13.95 -14.34 0.14
N PRO A 92 12.64 -14.48 0.44
CA PRO A 92 12.15 -15.48 1.40
C PRO A 92 12.43 -16.95 1.04
N LEU A 93 12.77 -17.25 -0.20
CA LEU A 93 13.04 -18.62 -0.67
C LEU A 93 14.48 -19.05 -0.40
N VAL A 94 15.38 -18.08 -0.28
CA VAL A 94 16.82 -18.30 -0.01
C VAL A 94 17.20 -17.96 1.44
N GLY A 95 16.25 -17.46 2.24
CA GLY A 95 16.49 -17.07 3.64
C GLY A 95 17.17 -15.71 3.78
N GLY A 96 17.06 -14.85 2.78
CA GLY A 96 17.77 -13.56 2.69
C GLY A 96 19.12 -13.67 1.98
N GLU A 97 19.81 -12.53 1.87
CA GLU A 97 21.12 -12.42 1.21
C GLU A 97 22.13 -11.74 2.16
N PRO A 98 23.46 -11.91 1.96
CA PRO A 98 24.48 -11.34 2.86
C PRO A 98 24.37 -9.82 3.06
N PHE A 99 23.89 -9.09 2.05
CA PHE A 99 23.70 -7.64 2.11
C PHE A 99 22.29 -7.20 2.51
N PHE A 100 21.35 -8.15 2.58
CA PHE A 100 19.95 -7.94 2.96
C PHE A 100 19.51 -9.06 3.91
N PRO A 101 20.10 -9.16 5.10
CA PRO A 101 19.73 -10.19 6.06
C PRO A 101 18.30 -9.94 6.54
N HIS A 102 17.48 -10.98 6.51
CA HIS A 102 16.11 -10.93 7.00
C HIS A 102 15.66 -12.30 7.49
N ASN A 103 14.98 -12.35 8.63
CA ASN A 103 14.48 -13.56 9.26
C ASN A 103 13.12 -13.94 8.69
N TYR A 104 13.12 -14.40 7.44
CA TYR A 104 11.90 -14.88 6.79
C TYR A 104 11.35 -16.13 7.47
N SER A 105 10.05 -16.12 7.70
CA SER A 105 9.27 -17.24 8.21
C SER A 105 8.85 -18.19 7.08
N SER A 106 8.39 -19.40 7.45
CA SER A 106 7.79 -20.34 6.50
C SER A 106 6.56 -19.76 5.78
N GLN A 107 5.85 -18.82 6.41
CA GLN A 107 4.73 -18.10 5.78
C GLN A 107 5.24 -17.18 4.69
N ASP A 108 6.36 -16.49 4.91
CA ASP A 108 6.95 -15.58 3.93
C ASP A 108 7.39 -16.33 2.67
N SER A 109 8.02 -17.51 2.84
CA SER A 109 8.35 -18.39 1.71
C SER A 109 7.10 -18.87 0.96
N ALA A 110 5.98 -19.10 1.65
CA ALA A 110 4.73 -19.51 1.01
C ALA A 110 4.07 -18.36 0.22
N VAL A 111 4.18 -17.12 0.71
CA VAL A 111 3.71 -15.92 -0.01
C VAL A 111 4.56 -15.70 -1.26
N SER A 112 5.89 -15.75 -1.13
CA SER A 112 6.80 -15.56 -2.26
C SER A 112 6.62 -16.60 -3.38
N LYS A 113 6.29 -17.87 -3.04
CA LYS A 113 5.97 -18.91 -4.05
C LYS A 113 4.68 -18.67 -4.81
N LYS A 114 3.76 -17.87 -4.27
CA LYS A 114 2.43 -17.62 -4.87
C LYS A 114 2.41 -16.37 -5.76
N LEU A 115 3.38 -15.47 -5.59
CA LEU A 115 3.60 -14.31 -6.45
C LEU A 115 4.25 -14.76 -7.76
#